data_AF-A0A7V1UM43-F1
#
_entry.id   AF-A0A7V1UM43-F1
#
_cell.length_a   1.000
_cell.length_b   1.000
_cell.length_c   1.000
_cell.angle_alpha   90.00
_cell.angle_beta   90.00
_cell.angle_gamma   90.00
#
_symmetry.space_group_name_H-M   'P 1'
#
loop_
_entity.id
_entity.type
_entity.pdbx_description
1 polymer ?
#
loop_
_entity_poly.entity_id
_entity_poly.type
_entity_poly.pdbx_seq_one_letter_code
_entity_poly.pdbx_strand_id
1 'polypeptide(L)'
;TNGSQFFITEVPTPWLNDRHTIFGQCDDASVELVKQIARVATDPRNNRPDQDIKINSIAIVGGPKPAASPAKRPAPKKAAPPNVTLKKG
;
A
#
# COMPACT_ATOMS: atom_id res chain seq x y z
N THR A 1 0.13 4.33 -12.71
CA THR A 1 1.28 4.10 -11.82
C THR A 1 0.80 3.27 -10.64
N ASN A 2 1.41 2.12 -10.39
CA ASN A 2 0.97 1.21 -9.32
C ASN A 2 1.68 1.57 -8.00
N GLY A 3 1.01 2.34 -7.16
CA GLY A 3 1.46 2.72 -5.81
C GLY A 3 0.78 1.89 -4.73
N SER A 4 0.49 2.52 -3.59
CA SER A 4 -0.22 1.88 -2.47
C SER A 4 -1.75 2.08 -2.51
N GLN A 5 -2.27 2.87 -3.44
CA GLN A 5 -3.71 3.10 -3.58
C GLN A 5 -4.37 1.92 -4.28
N PHE A 6 -5.45 1.42 -3.67
CA PHE A 6 -6.33 0.41 -4.25
C PHE A 6 -7.80 0.80 -4.03
N PHE A 7 -8.71 0.10 -4.69
CA PHE A 7 -10.16 0.26 -4.54
C PHE A 7 -10.84 -1.10 -4.55
N ILE A 8 -12.08 -1.14 -4.06
CA ILE A 8 -12.94 -2.33 -4.07
C ILE A 8 -14.16 -2.00 -4.93
N THR A 9 -14.48 -2.88 -5.87
CA THR A 9 -15.68 -2.78 -6.71
C THR A 9 -16.84 -3.49 -6.02
N GLU A 10 -17.98 -2.83 -5.91
CA GLU A 10 -19.18 -3.43 -5.31
C GLU A 10 -20.13 -4.04 -6.36
N VAL A 11 -19.99 -3.62 -7.61
CA VAL A 11 -20.77 -4.10 -8.76
C VAL A 11 -19.83 -4.43 -9.92
N PRO A 12 -20.25 -5.22 -10.91
CA PRO A 12 -19.44 -5.43 -12.12
C PRO A 12 -19.09 -4.09 -12.80
N THR A 13 -17.80 -3.86 -13.03
CA THR A 13 -17.29 -2.65 -13.70
C THR A 13 -16.43 -3.00 -14.92
N PRO A 14 -17.02 -3.48 -16.04
CA PRO A 14 -16.25 -3.99 -17.19
C PRO A 14 -15.30 -2.97 -17.81
N TRP A 15 -15.58 -1.67 -17.69
CA TRP A 15 -14.73 -0.60 -18.21
C TRP A 15 -13.38 -0.45 -17.48
N LEU A 16 -13.19 -1.13 -16.33
CA LEU A 16 -11.91 -1.16 -15.60
C LEU A 16 -10.99 -2.30 -16.07
N ASN A 17 -11.50 -3.25 -16.86
CA ASN A 17 -10.72 -4.37 -17.39
C ASN A 17 -9.51 -3.85 -18.18
N ASP A 18 -8.37 -4.54 -18.02
CA ASP A 18 -7.07 -4.20 -18.63
C ASP A 18 -6.50 -2.81 -18.29
N ARG A 19 -7.20 -2.02 -17.46
CA ARG A 19 -6.76 -0.71 -16.96
C ARG A 19 -6.26 -0.76 -15.52
N HIS A 20 -6.77 -1.71 -14.73
CA HIS A 20 -6.41 -1.89 -13.33
C HIS A 20 -6.13 -3.37 -13.05
N THR A 21 -5.08 -3.64 -12.29
CA THR A 21 -4.70 -4.99 -11.89
C THR A 21 -5.63 -5.49 -10.78
N ILE A 22 -6.33 -6.61 -11.03
CA ILE A 22 -7.08 -7.34 -10.01
C ILE A 22 -6.12 -8.25 -9.25
N PHE A 23 -6.06 -8.12 -7.91
CA PHE A 23 -5.14 -8.88 -7.06
C PHE A 23 -5.84 -9.74 -6.00
N GLY A 24 -7.17 -9.69 -5.91
CA GLY A 24 -7.93 -10.47 -4.92
C GLY A 24 -9.43 -10.19 -4.98
N GLN A 25 -10.18 -10.89 -4.14
CA GLN A 25 -11.62 -10.78 -4.01
C GLN A 25 -12.00 -10.84 -2.52
N CYS A 26 -13.02 -10.08 -2.12
CA CYS A 26 -13.60 -10.12 -0.78
C CYS A 26 -14.38 -11.42 -0.55
N ASP A 27 -14.38 -11.92 0.69
CA ASP A 27 -15.32 -12.95 1.12
C ASP A 27 -16.72 -12.36 1.38
N ASP A 28 -17.71 -13.22 1.59
CA ASP A 28 -19.11 -12.81 1.73
C ASP A 28 -19.32 -11.81 2.88
N ALA A 29 -18.65 -12.03 4.02
CA ALA A 29 -18.71 -11.14 5.17
C ALA A 29 -18.13 -9.76 4.86
N SER A 30 -16.98 -9.70 4.17
CA SER A 30 -16.36 -8.44 3.76
C SER A 30 -17.15 -7.72 2.69
N VAL A 31 -17.82 -8.45 1.78
CA VAL A 31 -18.73 -7.85 0.79
C VAL A 31 -19.86 -7.09 1.50
N GLU A 32 -20.46 -7.65 2.55
CA GLU A 32 -21.51 -6.97 3.29
C GLU A 32 -20.99 -5.70 4.01
N LEU A 33 -19.80 -5.76 4.59
CA LEU A 33 -19.16 -4.57 5.18
C LEU A 33 -18.88 -3.49 4.14
N VAL A 34 -18.35 -3.86 2.97
CA VAL A 34 -18.09 -2.93 1.86
C VAL A 34 -19.38 -2.25 1.41
N LYS A 35 -20.50 -2.99 1.34
CA LYS A 35 -21.79 -2.39 1.04
C LYS A 35 -22.17 -1.32 2.05
N GLN A 36 -22.03 -1.60 3.34
CA GLN A 36 -22.32 -0.61 4.40
C GLN A 36 -21.46 0.65 4.25
N ILE A 37 -20.15 0.50 4.03
CA ILE A 37 -19.23 1.63 3.80
C ILE A 37 -19.66 2.46 2.59
N ALA A 38 -20.05 1.82 1.49
CA ALA A 38 -20.46 2.51 0.27
C ALA A 38 -21.77 3.30 0.38
N ARG A 39 -22.57 3.12 1.45
CA ARG A 39 -23.80 3.90 1.73
C ARG A 39 -23.59 5.03 2.74
N VAL A 40 -22.38 5.18 3.29
CA VAL A 40 -22.08 6.30 4.20
C VAL A 40 -22.23 7.62 3.43
N ALA A 41 -22.79 8.63 4.09
CA ALA A 41 -22.95 9.96 3.52
C ALA A 41 -21.59 10.54 3.07
N THR A 42 -21.58 11.17 1.90
CA THR A 42 -20.39 11.78 1.31
C THR A 42 -20.63 13.23 0.93
N ASP A 43 -19.56 14.03 0.95
CA ASP A 43 -19.58 15.40 0.45
C ASP A 43 -19.84 15.38 -1.06
N PRO A 44 -20.92 16.01 -1.54
CA PRO A 44 -21.28 16.03 -2.96
C PRO A 44 -20.22 16.66 -3.88
N ARG A 45 -19.29 17.46 -3.34
CA ARG A 45 -18.27 18.17 -4.13
C ARG A 45 -17.07 17.31 -4.48
N ASN A 46 -16.71 16.34 -3.62
CA ASN A 46 -15.47 15.57 -3.76
C ASN A 46 -15.65 14.07 -3.48
N ASN A 47 -16.87 13.63 -3.18
CA ASN A 47 -17.23 12.25 -2.88
C ASN A 47 -16.46 11.64 -1.69
N ARG A 48 -15.95 12.48 -0.79
CA ARG A 48 -15.29 12.04 0.44
C ARG A 48 -16.37 11.72 1.50
N PRO A 49 -16.26 10.60 2.22
CA PRO A 49 -17.14 10.32 3.36
C PRO A 49 -17.12 11.43 4.41
N ASP A 50 -18.30 11.77 4.94
CA ASP A 50 -18.46 12.75 6.02
C ASP A 50 -17.83 12.24 7.33
N GLN A 51 -17.86 10.92 7.52
CA GLN A 51 -17.22 10.23 8.62
C GLN A 51 -15.95 9.52 8.13
N ASP A 52 -14.86 9.66 8.87
CA ASP A 52 -13.58 9.06 8.54
C ASP A 52 -13.67 7.51 8.55
N ILE A 53 -13.56 6.88 7.38
CA ILE A 53 -13.44 5.43 7.23
C ILE A 53 -11.95 5.06 7.17
N LYS A 54 -11.45 4.36 8.19
CA LYS A 54 -10.01 4.08 8.37
C LYS A 54 -9.73 2.59 8.52
N ILE A 55 -8.59 2.17 7.95
CA ILE A 55 -7.98 0.87 8.24
C ILE A 55 -7.12 1.06 9.49
N ASN A 56 -7.55 0.52 10.61
CA ASN A 56 -6.83 0.65 11.89
C ASN A 56 -5.69 -0.36 12.05
N SER A 57 -5.85 -1.57 11.49
CA SER A 57 -4.87 -2.64 11.57
C SER A 57 -5.04 -3.59 10.39
N ILE A 58 -3.96 -4.28 10.02
CA ILE A 58 -3.93 -5.30 8.96
C ILE A 58 -3.28 -6.56 9.53
N ALA A 59 -3.96 -7.69 9.36
CA ALA A 59 -3.42 -9.01 9.66
C ALA A 59 -3.42 -9.86 8.37
N ILE A 60 -2.29 -10.52 8.08
CA ILE A 60 -2.16 -11.43 6.94
C ILE A 60 -2.39 -12.85 7.48
N VAL A 61 -3.53 -13.45 7.12
CA VAL A 61 -3.92 -14.80 7.55
C VAL A 61 -3.69 -15.78 6.41
N GLY A 62 -3.00 -16.88 6.67
CA GLY A 62 -2.78 -17.95 5.67
C GLY A 62 -1.89 -17.55 4.48
N GLY A 63 -1.28 -16.36 4.51
CA GLY A 63 -0.33 -15.93 3.48
C GLY A 63 1.02 -16.66 3.60
N PRO A 64 1.82 -16.71 2.52
CA PRO A 64 3.20 -17.16 2.62
C PRO A 64 3.93 -16.34 3.69
N LYS A 65 4.75 -16.99 4.51
CA LYS A 65 5.60 -16.32 5.51
C LYS A 65 6.25 -15.11 4.83
N PRO A 66 6.12 -13.88 5.37
CA PRO A 66 6.71 -12.72 4.75
C PRO A 66 8.19 -13.02 4.47
N ALA A 67 8.58 -13.04 3.20
CA ALA A 67 9.99 -13.00 2.85
C ALA A 67 10.53 -11.78 3.59
N ALA A 68 11.51 -12.02 4.48
CA ALA A 68 12.01 -11.03 5.42
C ALA A 68 12.13 -9.66 4.73
N SER A 69 11.62 -8.60 5.37
CA SER A 69 11.75 -7.23 4.88
C SER A 69 13.19 -7.03 4.37
N PRO A 70 13.42 -6.51 3.16
CA PRO A 70 14.78 -6.25 2.70
C PRO A 70 15.42 -5.35 3.75
N ALA A 71 16.41 -5.90 4.47
CA ALA A 71 17.11 -5.22 5.52
C ALA A 71 17.52 -3.84 5.00
N LYS A 72 17.19 -2.81 5.77
CA LYS A 72 17.57 -1.41 5.55
C LYS A 72 18.97 -1.38 4.92
N ARG A 73 19.05 -1.08 3.62
CA ARG A 73 20.33 -1.01 2.88
C ARG A 73 21.26 -0.12 3.70
N PRO A 74 22.44 -0.59 4.15
CA PRO A 74 23.31 0.27 4.95
C PRO A 74 23.67 1.48 4.11
N ALA A 75 23.48 2.68 4.67
CA ALA A 75 23.88 3.93 4.04
C ALA A 75 25.36 3.84 3.63
N PRO A 76 25.75 4.34 2.45
CA PRO A 76 27.14 4.32 2.05
C PRO A 76 27.96 5.15 3.05
N LYS A 77 28.88 4.51 3.78
CA LYS A 77 29.91 5.22 4.53
C LYS A 77 30.72 6.02 3.52
N LYS A 78 30.66 7.35 3.61
CA LYS A 78 31.54 8.26 2.88
C LYS A 78 32.98 7.86 3.19
N ALA A 79 33.70 7.38 2.19
CA ALA A 79 35.11 7.01 2.33
C ALA A 79 35.90 8.27 2.74
N ALA A 80 36.62 8.18 3.86
CA ALA A 80 37.59 9.19 4.25
C ALA A 80 38.76 9.16 3.25
N PRO A 81 39.32 10.31 2.83
CA PRO A 81 40.45 10.34 1.92
C PRO A 81 41.70 9.70 2.58
N PRO A 82 42.55 8.98 1.83
CA PRO A 82 43.76 8.40 2.39
C PRO A 82 44.75 9.51 2.78
N ASN A 83 45.21 9.46 4.02
CA ASN A 83 46.19 10.39 4.56
C ASN A 83 47.58 10.03 4.00
N VAL A 84 48.12 10.86 3.11
CA VAL A 84 49.49 10.69 2.58
C VAL A 84 50.48 11.19 3.63
N THR A 85 51.15 10.27 4.32
CA THR A 85 52.31 10.61 5.17
C THR A 85 53.55 10.66 4.29
N LEU A 86 54.00 11.87 3.95
CA LEU A 86 55.32 12.11 3.38
C LEU A 86 56.38 11.85 4.46
N LYS A 87 57.16 10.78 4.33
CA LYS A 87 58.39 10.57 5.09
C LYS A 87 59.49 11.38 4.38
N LYS A 88 59.86 12.54 4.94
CA LYS A 88 61.05 13.29 4.52
C LYS A 88 62.29 12.61 5.11
N GLY A 89 63.27 12.33 4.25
CA GLY A 89 64.66 12.09 4.66
C GLY A 89 65.38 13.40 4.95
#